data_AF-A0A9E1XS40-F1
#
_entry.id   AF-A0A9E1XS40-F1
#
_cell.length_a   1.000
_cell.length_b   1.000
_cell.length_c   1.000
_cell.angle_alpha   90.00
_cell.angle_beta   90.00
_cell.angle_gamma   90.00
#
_symmetry.space_group_name_H-M   'P 1'
#
loop_
_entity.id
_entity.type
_entity.pdbx_description
1 polymer ?
#
loop_
_entity_poly.entity_id
_entity_poly.type
_entity_poly.pdbx_seq_one_letter_code
_entity_poly.pdbx_strand_id
1 'polypeptide(L)'
;MNGESGNRWGPWLVILLLVGIVGTLIVLDRRRPAAVPAPTPPGIVHLRLAITQDLEIAAATDFGEPPQIAVWLEPLPKGRPRTLYVSYRSGSGDWKGKSDCPDVLPRWFCAYRVEHGVETGFPTPQNPLPDAIARATPLGPDFTVETELRPGSRWRIWLEVNISADYNDAFPRIDENGMDDLHANGQPSLLYTAEFTAEPSACPQFELTARTIPNSLTAETTPDLSGITSARHLLPKLELRIE
;
A
#
# COMPACT_ATOMS: atom_id res chain seq x y z
N MET A 1 81.64 54.48 -5.77
CA MET A 1 80.97 53.17 -5.80
C MET A 1 79.52 53.38 -5.39
N ASN A 2 78.64 53.22 -6.37
CA ASN A 2 77.25 52.71 -6.40
C ASN A 2 76.23 53.06 -5.31
N GLY A 3 75.01 53.40 -5.78
CA GLY A 3 73.71 53.24 -5.11
C GLY A 3 72.91 54.55 -5.00
N GLU A 4 72.37 55.09 -6.10
CA GLU A 4 70.98 54.94 -6.58
C GLU A 4 69.85 55.38 -5.63
N SER A 5 69.13 56.45 -6.02
CA SER A 5 67.71 56.43 -6.42
C SER A 5 67.02 57.76 -6.11
N GLY A 6 66.21 58.27 -7.04
CA GLY A 6 65.38 59.45 -6.78
C GLY A 6 64.84 60.15 -8.02
N ASN A 7 63.73 59.63 -8.55
CA ASN A 7 62.64 60.31 -9.27
C ASN A 7 62.98 61.37 -10.34
N ARG A 8 62.72 61.02 -11.60
CA ARG A 8 62.51 62.01 -12.68
C ARG A 8 61.03 62.07 -13.08
N TRP A 9 60.44 63.22 -12.77
CA TRP A 9 59.28 63.76 -13.48
C TRP A 9 59.70 64.20 -14.89
N GLY A 10 58.79 64.09 -15.86
CA GLY A 10 58.94 64.65 -17.20
C GLY A 10 57.58 64.84 -17.86
N PRO A 11 57.16 66.08 -18.18
CA PRO A 11 55.89 66.37 -18.85
C PRO A 11 56.05 66.63 -20.36
N TRP A 12 54.90 66.69 -21.05
CA TRP A 12 54.63 67.21 -22.42
C TRP A 12 54.81 66.25 -23.61
N LEU A 13 53.72 65.92 -24.35
CA LEU A 13 53.22 66.63 -25.56
C LEU A 13 52.14 65.75 -26.28
N VAL A 14 50.86 66.14 -26.31
CA VAL A 14 50.03 66.65 -27.44
C VAL A 14 49.85 65.70 -28.67
N ILE A 15 48.59 65.34 -29.01
CA ILE A 15 47.82 65.63 -30.26
C ILE A 15 46.70 64.58 -30.52
N LEU A 16 45.54 65.12 -30.89
CA LEU A 16 44.21 64.57 -31.23
C LEU A 16 44.15 63.43 -32.27
N LEU A 17 43.09 62.61 -32.18
CA LEU A 17 42.28 62.23 -33.34
C LEU A 17 40.86 61.73 -32.94
N LEU A 18 39.86 62.37 -33.57
CA LEU A 18 38.42 62.09 -33.53
C LEU A 18 38.09 60.74 -34.19
N VAL A 19 37.24 59.91 -33.57
CA VAL A 19 36.38 58.94 -34.29
C VAL A 19 35.00 58.87 -33.63
N GLY A 20 33.98 58.86 -34.49
CA GLY A 20 32.58 59.11 -34.21
C GLY A 20 31.87 58.11 -33.30
N ILE A 21 30.86 58.64 -32.62
CA ILE A 21 29.84 57.91 -31.87
C ILE A 21 28.92 57.22 -32.90
N VAL A 22 28.93 55.89 -32.92
CA VAL A 22 27.79 55.08 -33.37
C VAL A 22 27.22 54.43 -32.13
N GLY A 23 26.16 55.05 -31.59
CA GLY A 23 25.40 54.50 -30.49
C GLY A 23 24.51 53.36 -30.99
N THR A 24 24.96 52.12 -30.81
CA THR A 24 24.07 50.96 -30.92
C THR A 24 23.24 50.89 -29.64
N LEU A 25 21.99 51.36 -29.71
CA LEU A 25 20.98 51.11 -28.67
C LEU A 25 20.64 49.62 -28.70
N ILE A 26 21.30 48.82 -27.86
CA ILE A 26 20.82 47.48 -27.53
C ILE A 26 19.61 47.68 -26.61
N VAL A 27 18.41 47.58 -27.18
CA VAL A 27 17.19 47.35 -26.42
C VAL A 27 17.29 45.93 -25.86
N LEU A 28 17.79 45.79 -24.63
CA LEU A 28 17.64 44.56 -23.86
C LEU A 28 16.15 44.37 -23.61
N ASP A 29 15.53 43.49 -24.39
CA ASP A 29 14.17 42.99 -24.18
C ASP A 29 14.13 42.32 -22.79
N ARG A 30 13.73 43.09 -21.77
CA ARG A 30 13.43 42.57 -20.43
C ARG A 30 12.09 41.84 -20.49
N ARG A 31 12.01 40.75 -21.25
CA ARG A 31 11.00 39.74 -20.96
C ARG A 31 11.33 39.20 -19.59
N ARG A 32 10.52 39.52 -18.59
CA ARG A 32 10.49 38.73 -17.36
C ARG A 32 10.37 37.28 -17.82
N PRO A 33 11.28 36.36 -17.42
CA PRO A 33 10.97 34.95 -17.60
C PRO A 33 9.60 34.74 -16.97
N ALA A 34 8.70 34.08 -17.69
CA ALA A 34 7.43 33.65 -17.11
C ALA A 34 7.77 33.00 -15.78
N ALA A 35 7.14 33.46 -14.71
CA ALA A 35 7.33 32.85 -13.41
C ALA A 35 7.08 31.35 -13.61
N VAL A 36 8.09 30.53 -13.34
CA VAL A 36 7.88 29.09 -13.21
C VAL A 36 6.76 28.99 -12.18
N PRO A 37 5.57 28.46 -12.54
CA PRO A 37 4.50 28.35 -11.58
C PRO A 37 5.09 27.62 -10.38
N ALA A 38 4.94 28.19 -9.18
CA ALA A 38 5.30 27.49 -7.97
C ALA A 38 4.68 26.09 -8.07
N PRO A 39 5.42 25.00 -7.78
CA PRO A 39 4.83 23.68 -7.79
C PRO A 39 3.56 23.76 -6.97
N THR A 40 2.42 23.43 -7.58
CA THR A 40 1.15 23.29 -6.87
C THR A 40 1.47 22.45 -5.64
N PRO A 41 1.12 22.89 -4.41
CA PRO A 41 1.32 22.04 -3.25
C PRO A 41 0.79 20.66 -3.61
N PRO A 42 1.55 19.57 -3.35
CA PRO A 42 1.11 18.25 -3.76
C PRO A 42 -0.30 18.10 -3.21
N GLY A 43 -1.28 17.98 -4.11
CA GLY A 43 -2.65 17.74 -3.70
C GLY A 43 -2.66 16.51 -2.79
N ILE A 44 -3.74 16.32 -2.05
CA ILE A 44 -4.02 15.02 -1.46
C ILE A 44 -5.11 14.41 -2.33
N VAL A 45 -4.97 13.13 -2.65
CA VAL A 45 -6.08 12.34 -3.20
C VAL A 45 -6.48 11.30 -2.15
N HIS A 46 -7.77 11.07 -2.05
CA HIS A 46 -8.37 10.17 -1.09
C HIS A 46 -8.62 8.82 -1.76
N LEU A 47 -8.05 7.76 -1.19
CA LEU A 47 -8.45 6.40 -1.52
C LEU A 47 -9.64 6.04 -0.65
N ARG A 48 -10.72 5.56 -1.28
CA ARG A 48 -11.90 4.99 -0.63
C ARG A 48 -12.13 3.58 -1.17
N LEU A 49 -12.09 2.58 -0.30
CA LEU A 49 -12.44 1.20 -0.61
C LEU A 49 -13.71 0.82 0.14
N ALA A 50 -14.83 0.65 -0.57
CA ALA A 50 -16.06 0.09 -0.02
C ALA A 50 -16.07 -1.44 -0.21
N ILE A 51 -16.36 -2.16 0.87
CA ILE A 51 -16.36 -3.61 0.95
C ILE A 51 -17.74 -4.06 1.41
N THR A 52 -18.38 -4.95 0.65
CA THR A 52 -19.57 -5.67 1.09
C THR A 52 -19.20 -7.13 1.33
N GLN A 53 -19.61 -7.65 2.48
CA GLN A 53 -19.44 -9.03 2.89
C GLN A 53 -20.75 -9.81 2.71
N ASP A 54 -20.65 -11.08 2.32
CA ASP A 54 -21.76 -12.03 2.41
C ASP A 54 -21.71 -12.73 3.77
N LEU A 55 -22.53 -12.23 4.71
CA LEU A 55 -22.60 -12.78 6.07
C LEU A 55 -23.43 -14.07 6.14
N GLU A 56 -24.21 -14.43 5.11
CA GLU A 56 -24.93 -15.70 5.08
C GLU A 56 -23.97 -16.86 4.87
N ILE A 57 -22.96 -16.68 4.02
CA ILE A 57 -21.84 -17.63 3.89
C ILE A 57 -21.14 -17.81 5.23
N ALA A 58 -20.94 -16.72 5.97
CA ALA A 58 -20.32 -16.80 7.29
C ALA A 58 -21.17 -17.54 8.32
N ALA A 59 -22.48 -17.31 8.33
CA ALA A 59 -23.40 -18.03 9.20
C ALA A 59 -23.53 -19.53 8.85
N ALA A 60 -23.16 -19.93 7.63
CA ALA A 60 -23.22 -21.31 7.17
C ALA A 60 -22.00 -22.16 7.53
N THR A 61 -20.89 -21.55 8.00
CA THR A 61 -19.71 -22.30 8.45
C THR A 61 -19.93 -22.91 9.84
N ASP A 62 -19.14 -23.93 10.21
CA ASP A 62 -19.29 -24.60 11.51
C ASP A 62 -19.11 -23.63 12.70
N PHE A 63 -18.38 -22.52 12.51
CA PHE A 63 -18.11 -21.55 13.57
C PHE A 63 -19.06 -20.36 13.55
N GLY A 64 -19.69 -20.03 12.41
CA GLY A 64 -20.61 -18.91 12.31
C GLY A 64 -19.96 -17.55 12.57
N GLU A 65 -18.63 -17.45 12.47
CA GLU A 65 -17.89 -16.23 12.78
C GLU A 65 -17.63 -15.40 11.51
N PRO A 66 -17.69 -14.05 11.60
CA PRO A 66 -17.38 -13.19 10.46
C PRO A 66 -15.98 -13.45 9.88
N PRO A 67 -15.79 -13.26 8.57
CA PRO A 67 -14.50 -13.46 7.93
C PRO A 67 -13.44 -12.52 8.53
N GLN A 68 -12.19 -12.98 8.52
CA GLN A 68 -11.04 -12.14 8.78
C GLN A 68 -10.58 -11.52 7.47
N ILE A 69 -10.32 -10.21 7.47
CA ILE A 69 -9.94 -9.42 6.30
C ILE A 69 -8.71 -8.57 6.65
N ALA A 70 -7.76 -8.48 5.73
CA ALA A 70 -6.70 -7.48 5.76
C ALA A 70 -6.63 -6.71 4.44
N VAL A 71 -6.33 -5.41 4.52
CA VAL A 71 -6.11 -4.53 3.38
C VAL A 71 -4.80 -3.78 3.60
N TRP A 72 -3.90 -3.82 2.61
CA TRP A 72 -2.64 -3.09 2.67
C TRP A 72 -2.22 -2.54 1.29
N LEU A 73 -1.36 -1.54 1.32
CA LEU A 73 -0.76 -0.93 0.13
C LEU A 73 0.70 -1.29 0.02
N GLU A 74 1.16 -1.57 -1.20
CA GLU A 74 2.56 -1.73 -1.56
C GLU A 74 2.96 -0.64 -2.57
N PRO A 75 3.95 0.23 -2.27
CA PRO A 75 4.45 1.20 -3.23
C PRO A 75 5.12 0.50 -4.42
N LEU A 76 4.83 0.98 -5.64
CA LEU A 76 5.48 0.50 -6.87
C LEU A 76 6.59 1.46 -7.32
N PRO A 77 7.74 0.95 -7.82
CA PRO A 77 8.06 -0.47 -8.05
C PRO A 77 8.51 -1.23 -6.78
N LYS A 78 8.89 -0.51 -5.71
CA LYS A 78 9.29 -1.11 -4.44
C LYS A 78 9.03 -0.13 -3.30
N GLY A 79 8.67 -0.66 -2.15
CA GLY A 79 8.60 0.10 -0.91
C GLY A 79 8.13 -0.76 0.23
N ARG A 80 8.02 -0.16 1.41
CA ARG A 80 7.48 -0.82 2.60
C ARG A 80 5.95 -0.92 2.47
N PRO A 81 5.34 -2.10 2.70
CA PRO A 81 3.89 -2.20 2.74
C PRO A 81 3.33 -1.36 3.88
N ARG A 82 2.07 -0.93 3.73
CA ARG A 82 1.33 -0.17 4.73
C ARG A 82 -0.05 -0.79 4.94
N THR A 83 -0.30 -1.33 6.13
CA THR A 83 -1.62 -1.85 6.49
C THR A 83 -2.60 -0.70 6.63
N LEU A 84 -3.75 -0.80 5.95
CA LEU A 84 -4.84 0.16 6.03
C LEU A 84 -5.96 -0.34 6.95
N TYR A 85 -6.19 -1.64 6.94
CA TYR A 85 -7.23 -2.29 7.72
C TYR A 85 -6.82 -3.72 8.02
N VAL A 86 -7.12 -4.18 9.23
CA VAL A 86 -7.16 -5.60 9.55
C VAL A 86 -8.26 -5.88 10.56
N SER A 87 -8.93 -7.04 10.43
CA SER A 87 -9.89 -7.51 11.42
C SER A 87 -9.26 -7.62 12.81
N TYR A 88 -10.05 -7.29 13.83
CA TYR A 88 -9.59 -7.13 15.21
C TYR A 88 -8.73 -8.29 15.70
N ARG A 89 -9.18 -9.55 15.56
CA ARG A 89 -8.43 -10.70 16.09
C ARG A 89 -7.07 -10.86 15.45
N SER A 90 -6.99 -10.71 14.14
CA SER A 90 -5.71 -10.72 13.42
C SER A 90 -4.81 -9.54 13.79
N GLY A 91 -5.39 -8.37 14.07
CA GLY A 91 -4.66 -7.17 14.46
C GLY A 91 -4.27 -7.09 15.93
N SER A 92 -4.98 -7.76 16.83
CA SER A 92 -4.74 -7.75 18.28
C SER A 92 -4.08 -9.03 18.79
N GLY A 93 -4.12 -10.12 18.02
CA GLY A 93 -3.73 -11.45 18.48
C GLY A 93 -4.67 -12.03 19.54
N ASP A 94 -5.86 -11.46 19.73
CA ASP A 94 -6.86 -11.95 20.69
C ASP A 94 -7.65 -13.14 20.10
N TRP A 95 -7.04 -14.32 20.20
CA TRP A 95 -7.61 -15.58 19.72
C TRP A 95 -8.26 -16.38 20.85
N LYS A 96 -9.51 -16.83 20.63
CA LYS A 96 -10.21 -17.68 21.59
C LYS A 96 -9.53 -19.04 21.71
N GLY A 97 -8.87 -19.30 22.83
CA GLY A 97 -8.29 -20.61 23.15
C GLY A 97 -7.05 -21.00 22.33
N LYS A 98 -6.47 -20.05 21.59
CA LYS A 98 -5.21 -20.23 20.82
C LYS A 98 -4.24 -19.11 21.15
N SER A 99 -2.94 -19.39 21.08
CA SER A 99 -1.89 -18.37 21.23
C SER A 99 -1.75 -17.51 19.98
N ASP A 100 -1.96 -18.11 18.82
CA ASP A 100 -1.92 -17.50 17.49
C ASP A 100 -2.76 -18.31 16.49
N CYS A 101 -3.06 -17.68 15.34
CA CYS A 101 -3.71 -18.30 14.18
C CYS A 101 -2.97 -17.86 12.91
N PRO A 102 -1.75 -18.37 12.65
CA PRO A 102 -0.91 -17.91 11.55
C PRO A 102 -1.52 -18.15 10.16
N ASP A 103 -2.34 -19.19 10.01
CA ASP A 103 -2.95 -19.54 8.73
C ASP A 103 -4.21 -18.72 8.40
N VAL A 104 -4.58 -17.75 9.24
CA VAL A 104 -5.80 -16.96 9.03
C VAL A 104 -5.63 -15.94 7.90
N LEU A 105 -4.51 -15.22 7.88
CA LEU A 105 -4.16 -14.18 6.90
C LEU A 105 -2.64 -14.24 6.64
N PRO A 106 -2.12 -15.39 6.16
CA PRO A 106 -0.69 -15.65 6.12
C PRO A 106 0.05 -14.67 5.19
N ARG A 107 -0.58 -14.20 4.10
CA ARG A 107 0.09 -13.27 3.18
C ARG A 107 0.22 -11.88 3.81
N TRP A 108 -0.80 -11.42 4.51
CA TRP A 108 -0.77 -10.19 5.26
C TRP A 108 0.24 -10.27 6.42
N PHE A 109 0.37 -11.39 7.13
CA PHE A 109 1.41 -11.52 8.14
C PHE A 109 2.82 -11.35 7.57
N CYS A 110 3.08 -11.81 6.34
CA CYS A 110 4.33 -11.50 5.64
C CYS A 110 4.46 -9.99 5.35
N ALA A 111 3.39 -9.32 4.93
CA ALA A 111 3.39 -7.87 4.75
C ALA A 111 3.63 -7.11 6.07
N TYR A 112 2.97 -7.52 7.15
CA TYR A 112 3.15 -7.00 8.51
C TYR A 112 4.60 -7.09 8.97
N ARG A 113 5.26 -8.24 8.77
CA ARG A 113 6.68 -8.41 9.14
C ARG A 113 7.59 -7.39 8.44
N VAL A 114 7.37 -7.16 7.15
CA VAL A 114 8.10 -6.13 6.39
C VAL A 114 7.70 -4.71 6.84
N GLU A 115 6.41 -4.48 7.10
CA GLU A 115 5.88 -3.21 7.63
C GLU A 115 6.41 -2.89 9.02
N HIS A 116 6.80 -3.86 9.84
CA HIS A 116 7.31 -3.62 11.20
C HIS A 116 8.82 -3.87 11.34
N GLY A 117 9.47 -4.37 10.28
CA GLY A 117 10.91 -4.64 10.28
C GLY A 117 11.30 -5.79 11.21
N VAL A 118 10.41 -6.78 11.34
CA VAL A 118 10.61 -7.96 12.19
C VAL A 118 10.76 -9.21 11.32
N GLU A 119 11.64 -10.14 11.70
CA GLU A 119 11.87 -11.38 10.95
C GLU A 119 10.77 -12.42 11.21
N THR A 120 10.26 -12.45 12.44
CA THR A 120 9.25 -13.39 12.90
C THR A 120 8.21 -12.67 13.77
N GLY A 121 7.09 -13.35 14.02
CA GLY A 121 6.03 -12.86 14.89
C GLY A 121 4.82 -12.31 14.14
N PHE A 122 3.81 -12.05 14.95
CA PHE A 122 2.48 -11.58 14.61
C PHE A 122 2.08 -10.51 15.63
N PRO A 123 1.00 -9.74 15.42
CA PRO A 123 0.40 -8.99 16.49
C PRO A 123 0.01 -9.93 17.65
N THR A 124 0.19 -9.45 18.88
CA THR A 124 -0.15 -10.18 20.11
C THR A 124 -0.90 -9.27 21.07
N PRO A 125 -1.61 -9.80 22.07
CA PRO A 125 -2.29 -8.95 23.04
C PRO A 125 -1.37 -7.97 23.79
N GLN A 126 -0.06 -8.29 23.88
CA GLN A 126 0.96 -7.42 24.48
C GLN A 126 1.50 -6.36 23.49
N ASN A 127 1.37 -6.62 22.19
CA ASN A 127 1.82 -5.72 21.13
C ASN A 127 0.80 -5.72 19.97
N PRO A 128 -0.42 -5.21 20.19
CA PRO A 128 -1.46 -5.16 19.17
C PRO A 128 -1.20 -4.02 18.18
N LEU A 129 -1.77 -4.13 16.99
CA LEU A 129 -1.89 -2.97 16.09
C LEU A 129 -2.81 -1.91 16.71
N PRO A 130 -2.60 -0.62 16.42
CA PRO A 130 -3.49 0.44 16.87
C PRO A 130 -4.94 0.22 16.39
N ASP A 131 -5.92 0.54 17.24
CA ASP A 131 -7.36 0.38 16.95
C ASP A 131 -7.81 1.07 15.64
N ALA A 132 -7.11 2.14 15.23
CA ALA A 132 -7.38 2.82 13.97
C ALA A 132 -7.20 1.92 12.74
N ILE A 133 -6.34 0.91 12.84
CA ILE A 133 -5.99 -0.09 11.83
C ILE A 133 -6.67 -1.43 12.14
N ALA A 134 -6.54 -1.90 13.39
CA ALA A 134 -7.17 -3.12 13.89
C ALA A 134 -8.60 -2.84 14.33
N ARG A 135 -9.54 -2.96 13.41
CA ARG A 135 -10.94 -2.62 13.66
C ARG A 135 -11.74 -3.87 13.96
N ALA A 136 -12.76 -3.72 14.81
CA ALA A 136 -13.80 -4.74 14.94
C ALA A 136 -14.27 -5.15 13.54
N THR A 137 -14.34 -6.46 13.27
CA THR A 137 -14.97 -6.93 12.04
C THR A 137 -16.38 -6.35 12.02
N PRO A 138 -16.75 -5.54 11.01
CA PRO A 138 -18.04 -4.88 10.97
C PRO A 138 -19.15 -5.92 11.10
N LEU A 139 -20.07 -5.69 12.04
CA LEU A 139 -21.23 -6.56 12.24
C LEU A 139 -22.25 -6.43 11.10
N GLY A 140 -22.14 -5.35 10.31
CA GLY A 140 -22.92 -5.16 9.09
C GLY A 140 -22.18 -5.68 7.85
N PRO A 141 -22.90 -5.92 6.75
CA PRO A 141 -22.30 -6.41 5.51
C PRO A 141 -21.35 -5.37 4.90
N ASP A 142 -21.63 -4.08 5.07
CA ASP A 142 -20.90 -3.00 4.41
C ASP A 142 -19.95 -2.25 5.35
N PHE A 143 -18.75 -1.94 4.86
CA PHE A 143 -17.82 -1.02 5.50
C PHE A 143 -16.90 -0.32 4.50
N THR A 144 -16.14 0.67 4.97
CA THR A 144 -15.20 1.42 4.13
C THR A 144 -13.82 1.51 4.79
N VAL A 145 -12.79 1.40 3.97
CA VAL A 145 -11.38 1.66 4.30
C VAL A 145 -10.92 2.89 3.53
N GLU A 146 -10.32 3.87 4.22
CA GLU A 146 -9.93 5.15 3.64
C GLU A 146 -8.49 5.52 3.99
N THR A 147 -7.77 6.15 3.05
CA THR A 147 -6.43 6.71 3.30
C THR A 147 -6.13 7.85 2.34
N GLU A 148 -5.24 8.75 2.75
CA GLU A 148 -4.70 9.78 1.87
C GLU A 148 -3.47 9.26 1.10
N LEU A 149 -3.33 9.68 -0.16
CA LEU A 149 -2.22 9.36 -1.04
C LEU A 149 -1.67 10.63 -1.71
N ARG A 150 -0.42 10.54 -2.17
CA ARG A 150 0.18 11.59 -3.00
C ARG A 150 -0.30 11.44 -4.45
N PRO A 151 -0.76 12.50 -5.12
CA PRO A 151 -1.11 12.48 -6.53
C PRO A 151 0.02 11.92 -7.38
N GLY A 152 -0.31 11.11 -8.38
CA GLY A 152 0.66 10.47 -9.28
C GLY A 152 1.50 9.35 -8.66
N SER A 153 1.35 9.05 -7.37
CA SER A 153 2.04 7.91 -6.75
C SER A 153 1.43 6.58 -7.20
N ARG A 154 2.27 5.55 -7.39
CA ARG A 154 1.85 4.24 -7.89
C ARG A 154 1.81 3.21 -6.78
N TRP A 155 0.74 2.41 -6.77
CA TRP A 155 0.48 1.46 -5.71
C TRP A 155 -0.07 0.15 -6.26
N ARG A 156 0.23 -0.93 -5.55
CA ARG A 156 -0.57 -2.15 -5.56
C ARG A 156 -1.35 -2.19 -4.24
N ILE A 157 -2.66 -2.29 -4.32
CA ILE A 157 -3.49 -2.59 -3.14
C ILE A 157 -3.76 -4.09 -3.11
N TRP A 158 -3.74 -4.63 -1.91
CA TRP A 158 -4.05 -6.02 -1.63
C TRP A 158 -5.20 -6.10 -0.65
N LEU A 159 -6.04 -7.10 -0.84
CA LEU A 159 -7.03 -7.54 0.11
C LEU A 159 -6.89 -9.05 0.26
N GLU A 160 -6.69 -9.51 1.50
CA GLU A 160 -6.73 -10.92 1.86
C GLU A 160 -7.97 -11.17 2.70
N VAL A 161 -8.71 -12.24 2.39
CA VAL A 161 -9.90 -12.65 3.14
C VAL A 161 -9.86 -14.15 3.42
N ASN A 162 -10.26 -14.52 4.63
CA ASN A 162 -10.42 -15.89 5.06
C ASN A 162 -11.64 -16.02 5.96
N ILE A 163 -12.25 -17.19 5.95
CA ILE A 163 -13.28 -17.55 6.90
C ILE A 163 -13.00 -18.94 7.46
N SER A 164 -13.11 -19.08 8.78
CA SER A 164 -12.84 -20.35 9.44
C SER A 164 -13.96 -21.36 9.22
N ALA A 165 -13.56 -22.62 9.15
CA ALA A 165 -14.39 -23.81 9.00
C ALA A 165 -15.29 -23.83 7.75
N ASP A 166 -14.83 -23.24 6.65
CA ASP A 166 -15.53 -23.27 5.36
C ASP A 166 -15.11 -24.48 4.52
N TYR A 167 -15.50 -25.66 5.01
CA TYR A 167 -15.13 -26.95 4.44
C TYR A 167 -15.93 -27.30 3.18
N ASN A 168 -15.32 -28.04 2.28
CA ASN A 168 -15.97 -28.66 1.13
C ASN A 168 -15.24 -29.95 0.70
N ASP A 169 -15.63 -30.57 -0.42
CA ASP A 169 -15.01 -31.81 -0.90
C ASP A 169 -13.52 -31.67 -1.23
N ALA A 170 -13.06 -30.50 -1.67
CA ALA A 170 -11.66 -30.23 -1.99
C ALA A 170 -10.83 -29.82 -0.77
N PHE A 171 -11.49 -29.26 0.24
CA PHE A 171 -10.91 -28.80 1.51
C PHE A 171 -11.71 -29.40 2.67
N PRO A 172 -11.64 -30.73 2.87
CA PRO A 172 -12.38 -31.38 3.94
C PRO A 172 -11.72 -31.11 5.28
N ARG A 173 -12.49 -31.25 6.36
CA ARG A 173 -11.95 -31.17 7.73
C ARG A 173 -10.93 -32.27 8.02
N ILE A 174 -11.20 -33.48 7.54
CA ILE A 174 -10.30 -34.63 7.64
C ILE A 174 -9.98 -35.06 6.20
N ASP A 175 -8.71 -35.07 5.85
CA ASP A 175 -8.26 -35.48 4.51
C ASP A 175 -8.34 -37.01 4.30
N GLU A 176 -8.04 -37.45 3.08
CA GLU A 176 -8.04 -38.88 2.71
C GLU A 176 -7.03 -39.73 3.50
N ASN A 177 -6.02 -39.10 4.09
CA ASN A 177 -5.01 -39.73 4.93
C ASN A 177 -5.39 -39.72 6.43
N GLY A 178 -6.56 -39.17 6.78
CA GLY A 178 -7.04 -39.05 8.15
C GLY A 178 -6.44 -37.89 8.93
N MET A 179 -5.81 -36.92 8.25
CA MET A 179 -5.24 -35.73 8.88
C MET A 179 -6.31 -34.67 9.08
N ASP A 180 -6.44 -34.18 10.32
CA ASP A 180 -7.39 -33.12 10.69
C ASP A 180 -6.83 -31.72 10.36
N ASP A 181 -7.71 -30.81 9.98
CA ASP A 181 -7.42 -29.39 9.84
C ASP A 181 -7.31 -28.72 11.22
N LEU A 182 -6.09 -28.75 11.77
CA LEU A 182 -5.77 -28.23 13.11
C LEU A 182 -6.11 -26.74 13.28
N HIS A 183 -6.12 -25.98 12.18
CA HIS A 183 -6.38 -24.55 12.20
C HIS A 183 -7.86 -24.23 11.95
N ALA A 184 -8.64 -25.22 11.52
CA ALA A 184 -10.04 -25.10 11.18
C ALA A 184 -10.29 -23.95 10.19
N ASN A 185 -9.51 -23.94 9.11
CA ASN A 185 -9.71 -23.03 7.99
C ASN A 185 -10.80 -23.54 7.06
N GLY A 186 -10.70 -24.80 6.63
CA GLY A 186 -11.41 -25.26 5.42
C GLY A 186 -10.77 -24.68 4.17
N GLN A 187 -11.54 -23.98 3.34
CA GLN A 187 -11.03 -23.30 2.16
C GLN A 187 -9.92 -22.28 2.53
N PRO A 188 -8.83 -22.19 1.75
CA PRO A 188 -7.72 -21.28 2.04
C PRO A 188 -8.10 -19.82 1.79
N SER A 189 -7.35 -18.91 2.43
CA SER A 189 -7.53 -17.48 2.24
C SER A 189 -7.32 -17.04 0.78
N LEU A 190 -8.11 -16.08 0.33
CA LEU A 190 -8.11 -15.56 -1.02
C LEU A 190 -7.46 -14.17 -1.09
N LEU A 191 -6.75 -13.91 -2.20
CA LEU A 191 -6.04 -12.66 -2.45
C LEU A 191 -6.62 -11.92 -3.65
N TYR A 192 -7.16 -10.74 -3.35
CA TYR A 192 -7.60 -9.77 -4.33
C TYR A 192 -6.55 -8.67 -4.46
N THR A 193 -6.27 -8.21 -5.67
CA THR A 193 -5.34 -7.09 -5.88
C THR A 193 -5.77 -6.15 -7.00
N ALA A 194 -5.33 -4.90 -6.92
CA ALA A 194 -5.42 -3.93 -8.00
C ALA A 194 -4.14 -3.09 -8.03
N GLU A 195 -3.67 -2.74 -9.23
CA GLU A 195 -2.59 -1.76 -9.42
C GLU A 195 -3.15 -0.45 -9.97
N PHE A 196 -2.66 0.68 -9.46
CA PHE A 196 -3.14 1.99 -9.89
C PHE A 196 -2.12 3.10 -9.68
N THR A 197 -2.31 4.19 -10.41
CA THR A 197 -1.73 5.50 -10.11
C THR A 197 -2.78 6.33 -9.38
N ALA A 198 -2.39 7.00 -8.30
CA ALA A 198 -3.26 7.81 -7.47
C ALA A 198 -3.63 9.12 -8.19
N GLU A 199 -4.59 9.03 -9.11
CA GLU A 199 -5.16 10.15 -9.85
C GLU A 199 -6.62 10.36 -9.44
N PRO A 200 -7.11 11.61 -9.32
CA PRO A 200 -8.51 11.87 -9.04
C PRO A 200 -9.43 11.17 -10.05
N SER A 201 -10.57 10.67 -9.56
CA SER A 201 -11.57 9.91 -10.33
C SER A 201 -11.13 8.54 -10.84
N ALA A 202 -9.93 8.04 -10.50
CA ALA A 202 -9.54 6.69 -10.85
C ALA A 202 -10.41 5.66 -10.11
N CYS A 203 -10.87 4.62 -10.82
CA CYS A 203 -11.70 3.54 -10.26
C CYS A 203 -11.09 2.15 -10.59
N PRO A 204 -9.95 1.79 -9.98
CA PRO A 204 -9.26 0.53 -10.28
C PRO A 204 -10.14 -0.67 -9.87
N GLN A 205 -10.03 -1.77 -10.62
CA GLN A 205 -10.80 -2.98 -10.36
C GLN A 205 -9.95 -4.00 -9.62
N PHE A 206 -10.53 -4.64 -8.61
CA PHE A 206 -9.90 -5.77 -7.94
C PHE A 206 -10.01 -7.03 -8.79
N GLU A 207 -8.92 -7.78 -8.84
CA GLU A 207 -8.86 -9.12 -9.42
C GLU A 207 -8.57 -10.13 -8.33
N LEU A 208 -9.34 -11.22 -8.27
CA LEU A 208 -9.00 -12.40 -7.47
C LEU A 208 -7.83 -13.11 -8.16
N THR A 209 -6.63 -12.98 -7.60
CA THR A 209 -5.38 -13.39 -8.28
C THR A 209 -4.80 -14.69 -7.75
N ALA A 210 -5.06 -15.03 -6.49
CA ALA A 210 -4.49 -16.22 -5.89
C ALA A 210 -5.29 -16.68 -4.67
N ARG A 211 -5.00 -17.91 -4.25
CA ARG A 211 -5.27 -18.41 -2.90
C ARG A 211 -3.96 -18.76 -2.21
N THR A 212 -3.97 -18.84 -0.90
CA THR A 212 -2.83 -19.35 -0.14
C THR A 212 -2.76 -20.87 -0.22
N ILE A 213 -1.56 -21.40 -0.02
CA ILE A 213 -1.33 -22.83 0.12
C ILE A 213 -1.48 -23.18 1.62
N PRO A 214 -2.42 -24.06 1.99
CA PRO A 214 -2.59 -24.50 3.37
C PRO A 214 -1.26 -25.02 3.97
N ASN A 215 -1.03 -24.75 5.25
CA ASN A 215 0.15 -25.21 5.99
C ASN A 215 1.51 -24.76 5.40
N SER A 216 1.52 -23.69 4.59
CA SER A 216 2.76 -23.11 4.09
C SER A 216 3.37 -22.19 5.15
N LEU A 217 4.52 -22.60 5.71
CA LEU A 217 5.30 -21.79 6.65
C LEU A 217 5.76 -20.43 6.06
N THR A 218 5.75 -20.31 4.74
CA THR A 218 6.23 -19.19 3.95
C THR A 218 5.11 -18.34 3.34
N ALA A 219 3.84 -18.64 3.66
CA ALA A 219 2.66 -18.00 3.07
C ALA A 219 2.68 -18.07 1.52
N GLU A 220 3.02 -19.24 0.99
CA GLU A 220 2.99 -19.48 -0.45
C GLU A 220 1.59 -19.31 -1.01
N THR A 221 1.53 -18.90 -2.27
CA THR A 221 0.29 -18.62 -2.97
C THR A 221 0.29 -19.30 -4.32
N THR A 222 -0.89 -19.63 -4.82
CA THR A 222 -1.09 -20.21 -6.14
C THR A 222 -2.24 -19.50 -6.86
N PRO A 223 -2.11 -19.21 -8.17
CA PRO A 223 -3.21 -18.70 -8.97
C PRO A 223 -4.28 -19.78 -9.26
N ASP A 224 -4.00 -21.05 -8.95
CA ASP A 224 -4.98 -22.12 -9.09
C ASP A 224 -6.09 -21.98 -8.05
N LEU A 225 -7.29 -21.61 -8.50
CA LEU A 225 -8.49 -21.45 -7.67
C LEU A 225 -9.39 -22.71 -7.70
N SER A 226 -8.90 -23.84 -8.19
CA SER A 226 -9.64 -25.10 -8.20
C SER A 226 -10.08 -25.51 -6.79
N GLY A 227 -11.31 -26.02 -6.68
CA GLY A 227 -11.91 -26.41 -5.40
C GLY A 227 -12.47 -25.26 -4.56
N ILE A 228 -12.21 -23.99 -4.91
CA ILE A 228 -12.79 -22.84 -4.20
C ILE A 228 -14.26 -22.67 -4.60
N THR A 229 -15.14 -22.63 -3.61
CA THR A 229 -16.61 -22.61 -3.73
C THR A 229 -17.23 -21.41 -3.01
N SER A 230 -17.70 -21.54 -1.77
CA SER A 230 -18.25 -20.45 -0.95
C SER A 230 -17.27 -19.30 -0.75
N ALA A 231 -15.99 -19.57 -0.47
CA ALA A 231 -15.00 -18.54 -0.14
C ALA A 231 -14.87 -17.42 -1.20
N ARG A 232 -15.02 -17.71 -2.50
CA ARG A 232 -14.96 -16.68 -3.57
C ARG A 232 -16.14 -15.72 -3.58
N HIS A 233 -17.21 -16.06 -2.87
CA HIS A 233 -18.42 -15.25 -2.76
C HIS A 233 -18.49 -14.45 -1.46
N LEU A 234 -17.50 -14.58 -0.55
CA LEU A 234 -17.44 -13.84 0.71
C LEU A 234 -17.49 -12.32 0.53
N LEU A 235 -16.95 -11.83 -0.59
CA LEU A 235 -16.88 -10.41 -0.90
C LEU A 235 -17.62 -10.15 -2.22
N PRO A 236 -18.96 -10.15 -2.22
CA PRO A 236 -19.75 -9.98 -3.43
C PRO A 236 -19.51 -8.62 -4.11
N LYS A 237 -18.97 -7.64 -3.37
CA LYS A 237 -18.73 -6.30 -3.89
C LYS A 237 -17.48 -5.67 -3.27
N LEU A 238 -16.58 -5.21 -4.15
CA LEU A 238 -15.41 -4.40 -3.85
C LEU A 238 -15.40 -3.19 -4.77
N GLU A 239 -15.52 -1.98 -4.22
CA GLU A 239 -15.46 -0.73 -4.98
C GLU A 239 -14.30 0.12 -4.50
N LEU A 240 -13.29 0.28 -5.35
CA LEU A 240 -12.14 1.16 -5.11
C LEU A 240 -12.29 2.45 -5.90
N ARG A 241 -12.20 3.58 -5.21
CA ARG A 241 -12.25 4.93 -5.78
C ARG A 241 -11.08 5.75 -5.29
N ILE A 242 -10.50 6.54 -6.19
CA ILE A 242 -9.53 7.58 -5.89
C ILE A 242 -10.21 8.92 -6.17
N GLU A 243 -10.35 9.76 -5.15
CA GLU A 243 -11.15 10.98 -5.16
C GLU A 243 -10.30 12.23 -4.85
#